data_AF-A0A5J4RK13-F1
#
_entry.id   AF-A0A5J4RK13-F1
#
_cell.length_a   1.000
_cell.length_b   1.000
_cell.length_c   1.000
_cell.angle_alpha   90.00
_cell.angle_beta   90.00
_cell.angle_gamma   90.00
#
_symmetry.space_group_name_H-M   'P 1'
#
loop_
_entity.id
_entity.type
_entity.pdbx_description
1 polymer ?
#
loop_
_entity_poly.entity_id
_entity_poly.type
_entity_poly.pdbx_seq_one_letter_code
_entity_poly.pdbx_strand_id
1 'polypeptide(L)' 'EYTKGIYTGPVCIVMGAEDTGVVYENLSLCDEWVKIPVRGNIESLNVSVAAGILIYEALKQRNN' A
#
# COMPACT_ATOMS: atom_id res chain seq x y z
N GLU A 1 4.41 8.08 -1.32
CA GLU A 1 3.08 8.54 -0.83
C GLU A 1 2.02 7.74 -1.57
N TYR A 2 1.04 7.15 -0.90
CA TYR A 2 0.13 6.18 -1.55
C TYR A 2 -0.74 6.74 -2.67
N THR A 3 -1.06 8.03 -2.65
CA THR A 3 -1.88 8.69 -3.68
C THR A 3 -1.14 8.98 -4.99
N LYS A 4 0.20 8.92 -4.97
CA LYS A 4 1.05 9.22 -6.13
C LYS A 4 1.47 7.98 -6.92
N GLY A 5 1.21 6.79 -6.37
CA GLY A 5 1.53 5.54 -7.07
C GLY A 5 0.64 5.35 -8.29
N ILE A 6 1.13 4.58 -9.26
CA ILE A 6 0.44 4.32 -10.52
C ILE A 6 -0.44 3.05 -10.38
N TYR A 7 -1.76 3.21 -10.36
CA TYR A 7 -2.70 2.08 -10.21
C TYR A 7 -3.66 1.89 -11.39
N THR A 8 -3.46 2.61 -12.48
CA THR A 8 -4.36 2.64 -13.64
C THR A 8 -4.38 1.33 -14.44
N GLY A 9 -3.33 0.50 -14.33
CA GLY A 9 -3.23 -0.83 -14.96
C GLY A 9 -3.49 -2.01 -14.00
N PRO A 10 -3.28 -3.26 -14.47
CA PRO A 10 -3.21 -4.43 -13.60
C PRO A 10 -2.13 -4.22 -12.53
N VAL A 11 -2.50 -4.37 -11.26
CA VAL A 11 -1.61 -4.11 -10.12
C VAL A 11 -1.70 -5.24 -9.12
N CYS A 12 -0.56 -5.65 -8.58
CA CYS A 12 -0.45 -6.52 -7.42
C CYS A 12 -0.09 -5.66 -6.21
N ILE A 13 -0.90 -5.75 -5.14
CA ILE A 13 -0.62 -5.07 -3.88
C ILE A 13 0.04 -6.08 -2.95
N VAL A 14 1.31 -5.85 -2.61
CA VAL A 14 2.06 -6.66 -1.65
C VAL A 14 1.97 -6.00 -0.28
N MET A 15 1.49 -6.75 0.72
CA MET A 15 1.42 -6.30 2.11
C MET A 15 2.21 -7.23 3.03
N GLY A 16 2.75 -6.64 4.08
CA GLY A 16 3.57 -7.34 5.06
C GLY A 16 2.75 -7.98 6.17
N ALA A 17 3.38 -8.84 6.95
CA ALA A 17 2.79 -9.33 8.19
C ALA A 17 2.65 -8.18 9.20
N GLU A 18 1.64 -8.27 10.07
CA GLU A 18 1.34 -7.23 11.07
C GLU A 18 2.53 -6.95 12.00
N ASP A 19 3.27 -7.99 12.36
CA ASP A 19 4.33 -7.90 13.38
C ASP A 19 5.70 -7.59 12.78
N THR A 20 5.99 -8.08 11.57
CA THR A 20 7.33 -8.02 10.96
C THR A 20 7.40 -7.14 9.71
N GLY A 21 6.25 -6.67 9.20
CA GLY A 21 6.18 -5.90 7.96
C GLY A 21 6.50 -6.74 6.72
N VAL A 22 6.89 -6.06 5.63
CA VAL A 22 7.25 -6.69 4.35
C VAL A 22 8.72 -7.08 4.38
N VAL A 23 9.02 -8.34 4.08
CA VAL A 23 10.41 -8.82 3.94
C VAL A 23 11.10 -8.05 2.82
N TYR A 24 12.35 -7.63 3.06
CA TYR A 24 13.09 -6.79 2.12
C TYR A 24 13.22 -7.41 0.71
N GLU A 25 13.37 -8.73 0.62
CA GLU A 25 13.40 -9.44 -0.66
C GLU A 25 12.13 -9.19 -1.48
N ASN A 26 10.96 -9.21 -0.85
CA ASN A 26 9.70 -8.90 -1.54
C ASN A 26 9.65 -7.43 -1.98
N LEU A 27 10.12 -6.51 -1.13
CA LEU A 27 10.21 -5.09 -1.50
C LEU A 27 11.12 -4.88 -2.71
N SER A 28 12.22 -5.61 -2.80
CA SER A 28 13.17 -5.50 -3.93
C SER A 28 12.59 -5.93 -5.28
N LEU A 29 11.50 -6.69 -5.27
CA LEU A 29 10.78 -7.13 -6.48
C LEU A 29 9.65 -6.16 -6.88
N CYS A 30 9.26 -5.25 -6.00
CA CYS A 30 8.19 -4.30 -6.27
C CYS A 30 8.68 -3.13 -7.15
N ASP A 31 7.86 -2.74 -8.13
CA ASP A 31 8.14 -1.58 -8.98
C ASP A 31 8.09 -0.26 -8.20
N GLU A 32 7.19 -0.17 -7.21
CA GLU A 32 7.00 1.04 -6.41
C GLU A 32 6.79 0.72 -4.93
N TRP A 33 7.28 1.62 -4.07
CA TRP A 33 7.04 1.56 -2.63
C TRP A 33 6.16 2.73 -2.20
N VAL A 34 5.03 2.39 -1.59
CA VAL A 34 4.06 3.37 -1.11
C VAL A 34 3.84 3.24 0.39
N LYS A 35 3.49 4.37 1.01
CA LYS A 35 3.17 4.45 2.43
C LYS A 35 1.92 5.30 2.62
N ILE A 36 1.00 4.80 3.45
CA ILE A 36 -0.14 5.56 3.94
C ILE A 36 0.37 6.44 5.10
N PRO A 37 0.16 7.77 5.06
CA PRO A 37 0.56 8.63 6.16
C PRO A 37 -0.28 8.29 7.39
N VAL A 38 0.42 8.04 8.50
CA VAL A 38 -0.19 7.76 9.79
C VAL A 38 0.04 8.98 10.68
N ARG A 39 -0.97 9.39 11.46
CA ARG A 39 -0.88 10.51 12.41
C ARG A 39 -0.93 9.99 13.84
N GLY A 40 -0.14 10.60 14.72
CA GLY A 40 -0.05 10.22 16.14
C GLY A 40 1.04 9.17 16.39
N ASN A 41 0.93 8.46 17.52
CA ASN A 41 1.95 7.54 18.03
C ASN A 41 1.70 6.07 17.68
N ILE A 42 0.95 5.79 16.62
CA ILE A 42 0.73 4.42 16.15
C ILE A 42 1.75 4.07 15.06
N GLU A 43 2.25 2.83 15.09
CA GLU A 43 3.28 2.38 14.15
C GLU A 43 2.73 2.10 12.75
N SER A 44 1.54 1.50 12.68
CA SER A 44 0.89 1.12 11.43
C SER A 44 -0.64 1.12 11.57
N LEU A 45 -1.32 1.08 10.43
CA LEU A 45 -2.74 0.73 10.36
C LEU A 45 -2.87 -0.79 10.35
N ASN A 46 -4.04 -1.30 10.76
CA ASN A 46 -4.39 -2.70 10.52
C ASN A 46 -4.25 -3.03 9.01
N VAL A 47 -3.70 -4.21 8.70
CA VAL A 47 -3.39 -4.60 7.32
C VAL A 47 -4.64 -4.61 6.42
N SER A 48 -5.80 -5.03 6.93
CA SER A 48 -7.05 -4.99 6.16
C SER A 48 -7.50 -3.56 5.83
N VAL A 49 -7.27 -2.62 6.76
CA VAL A 49 -7.60 -1.19 6.57
C VAL A 49 -6.65 -0.58 5.53
N ALA A 50 -5.36 -0.88 5.60
CA ALA A 50 -4.38 -0.43 4.62
C ALA A 50 -4.70 -0.97 3.21
N ALA A 51 -5.05 -2.26 3.08
CA ALA A 51 -5.51 -2.84 1.82
C ALA A 51 -6.73 -2.10 1.27
N GLY A 52 -7.75 -1.87 2.11
CA GLY A 52 -8.97 -1.18 1.71
C GLY A 52 -8.70 0.22 1.14
N ILE A 53 -7.80 0.98 1.80
CA ILE A 53 -7.38 2.31 1.33
C ILE A 53 -6.71 2.23 -0.04
N LEU A 54 -5.75 1.31 -0.22
CA LEU A 54 -5.02 1.15 -1.49
C LEU A 54 -5.92 0.70 -2.63
N ILE A 55 -6.81 -0.27 -2.38
CA ILE A 55 -7.77 -0.76 -3.37
C ILE A 55 -8.73 0.38 -3.78
N TYR A 56 -9.21 1.16 -2.83
CA TYR A 56 -10.10 2.28 -3.13
C TYR A 56 -9.39 3.38 -3.94
N GLU A 57 -8.14 3.71 -3.60
CA GLU A 57 -7.35 4.68 -4.39
C GLU A 57 -7.09 4.15 -5.81
N ALA A 58 -6.81 2.84 -5.97
CA ALA A 58 -6.66 2.22 -7.28
C ALA A 58 -7.94 2.30 -8.12
N LEU A 59 -9.11 2.03 -7.52
CA LEU A 59 -10.40 2.20 -8.18
C LEU A 59 -10.65 3.66 -8.58
N LYS A 60 -10.32 4.61 -7.69
CA LYS A 60 -10.45 6.04 -7.95
C LYS A 60 -9.58 6.49 -9.12
N GLN A 61 -8.34 6.02 -9.22
CA GLN A 61 -7.45 6.36 -10.36
C GLN A 61 -7.87 5.69 -11.67
N ARG A 62 -8.54 4.52 -11.63
CA ARG A 62 -9.03 3.85 -12.84
C ARG A 62 -10.31 4.46 -13.41
N ASN A 63 -11.09 5.13 -12.56
CA ASN A 63 -12.38 5.72 -12.93
C ASN A 63 -12.31 7.23 -13.22
N ASN A 64 -11.15 7.86 -13.10
CA ASN A 64 -10.88 9.26 -13.45
C ASN A 64 -9.83 9.32 -14.56
#